data_AF-A0A935IFW9-F1
#
_entry.id   AF-A0A935IFW9-F1
#
_cell.length_a   1.000
_cell.length_b   1.000
_cell.length_c   1.000
_cell.angle_alpha   90.00
_cell.angle_beta   90.00
_cell.angle_gamma   90.00
#
_symmetry.space_group_name_H-M   'P 1'
#
loop_
_entity.id
_entity.type
_entity.pdbx_description
1 polymer ?
#
loop_
_entity_poly.entity_id
_entity_poly.type
_entity_poly.pdbx_seq_one_letter_code
_entity_poly.pdbx_strand_id
1 'polypeptide(L)'
;MIEYRALPTKIDGRAHEYNPRYGWIKMGTAPRESSDTPRGADRPPVANPYPTECDALCQEGRAIRESYEKYDIPSLEARILAIKMYSASAEELQTNAARRYARRFDQSTTSYIFVELDLHHPHPSGNLAADIRCSYTFPDGHPETFSWTVRIEPQWDETQTTRGWGSSTPGLAFPAGTYRVTCWADGRVITQGGTFVVR
;
A
#
# COMPACT_ATOMS: atom_id res chain seq x y z
N MET A 1 -20.30 -6.70 23.13
CA MET A 1 -19.22 -5.91 22.52
C MET A 1 -18.22 -5.66 23.63
N ILE A 2 -17.11 -6.40 23.66
CA ILE A 2 -16.12 -6.33 24.74
C ILE A 2 -14.86 -5.74 24.12
N GLU A 3 -14.46 -4.58 24.62
CA GLU A 3 -13.26 -3.85 24.21
C GLU A 3 -12.12 -4.31 25.13
N TYR A 4 -11.11 -5.01 24.59
CA TYR A 4 -9.94 -5.43 25.34
C TYR A 4 -8.80 -4.43 25.14
N ARG A 5 -8.43 -3.71 26.20
CA ARG A 5 -7.18 -2.95 26.29
C ARG A 5 -6.02 -3.90 26.63
N ALA A 6 -5.11 -4.10 25.69
CA ALA A 6 -3.80 -4.68 26.00
C ALA A 6 -2.89 -3.58 26.55
N LEU A 7 -2.20 -3.87 27.66
CA LEU A 7 -1.20 -2.97 28.25
C LEU A 7 0.16 -3.12 27.52
N PRO A 8 0.93 -2.03 27.36
CA PRO A 8 2.16 -2.05 26.58
C PRO A 8 3.23 -2.92 27.26
N THR A 9 3.82 -3.85 26.51
CA THR A 9 5.05 -4.56 26.90
C THR A 9 6.21 -4.08 26.03
N LYS A 10 7.35 -3.81 26.66
CA LYS A 10 8.57 -3.34 26.00
C LYS A 10 9.22 -4.50 25.26
N ILE A 11 9.41 -4.35 23.95
CA ILE A 11 10.41 -5.10 23.17
C ILE A 11 11.45 -4.06 22.75
N ASP A 12 12.75 -4.39 22.84
CA ASP A 12 13.91 -3.57 22.44
C ASP A 12 14.19 -2.22 23.16
N GLY A 13 13.32 -1.78 24.07
CA GLY A 13 13.50 -0.52 24.80
C GLY A 13 12.94 0.71 24.08
N ARG A 14 12.27 0.55 22.93
CA ARG A 14 11.51 1.59 22.25
C ARG A 14 10.00 1.35 22.36
N ALA A 15 9.22 2.43 22.27
CA ALA A 15 7.76 2.33 22.33
C ALA A 15 7.22 1.86 20.97
N HIS A 16 6.54 0.71 20.99
CA HIS A 16 5.79 0.17 19.86
C HIS A 16 4.30 0.20 20.25
N GLU A 17 3.44 0.75 19.40
CA GLU A 17 1.99 0.72 19.59
C GLU A 17 1.37 -0.27 18.57
N TYR A 18 0.53 -1.17 19.07
CA TYR A 18 -0.22 -2.12 18.25
C TYR A 18 -1.57 -1.50 17.87
N ASN A 19 -1.79 -1.27 16.58
CA ASN A 19 -3.08 -0.80 16.07
C ASN A 19 -3.83 -1.97 15.39
N PRO A 20 -5.04 -2.34 15.84
CA PRO A 20 -5.79 -3.48 15.29
C PRO A 20 -6.22 -3.31 13.82
N ARG A 21 -6.05 -2.11 13.24
CA ARG A 21 -6.29 -1.82 11.82
C ARG A 21 -5.02 -1.82 10.96
N TYR A 22 -3.84 -1.69 11.57
CA TYR A 22 -2.58 -1.38 10.85
C TYR A 22 -1.35 -2.21 11.28
N GLY A 23 -1.45 -3.07 12.31
CA GLY A 23 -0.34 -3.89 12.79
C GLY A 23 0.66 -3.11 13.67
N TRP A 24 1.92 -3.54 13.68
CA TRP A 24 3.00 -2.99 14.53
C TRP A 24 3.67 -1.79 13.87
N ILE A 25 3.83 -0.67 14.59
CA ILE A 25 4.35 0.61 14.08
C ILE A 25 5.58 1.06 14.89
N LYS A 26 6.62 1.57 14.19
CA LYS A 26 7.81 2.19 14.77
C LYS A 26 7.67 3.72 14.74
N MET A 27 7.75 4.39 15.89
CA MET A 27 7.65 5.86 15.96
C MET A 27 9.01 6.54 15.77
N GLY A 28 9.10 7.47 14.80
CA GLY A 28 10.25 8.34 14.55
C GLY A 28 10.07 9.72 15.19
N THR A 29 11.18 10.34 15.63
CA THR A 29 11.23 11.70 16.21
C THR A 29 11.39 12.77 15.13
N ALA A 30 10.53 13.79 15.15
CA ALA A 30 10.46 14.88 14.17
C ALA A 30 11.57 15.95 14.32
N PRO A 31 12.02 16.60 13.22
CA PRO A 31 12.75 17.86 13.26
C PRO A 31 11.88 19.09 12.90
N ARG A 32 12.30 20.26 13.42
CA ARG A 32 11.71 21.61 13.32
C ARG A 32 11.82 22.25 11.93
N GLU A 33 10.76 22.94 11.51
CA GLU A 33 10.74 23.90 10.39
C GLU A 33 11.52 25.20 10.72
N SER A 34 12.15 25.81 9.70
CA SER A 34 12.54 27.22 9.73
C SER A 34 12.08 27.94 8.45
N SER A 35 11.36 29.04 8.64
CA SER A 35 10.89 29.98 7.62
C SER A 35 11.90 31.11 7.39
N ASP A 36 12.19 31.48 6.15
CA ASP A 36 12.68 32.83 5.83
C ASP A 36 12.35 33.22 4.38
N THR A 37 11.93 34.48 4.20
CA THR A 37 11.62 35.12 2.91
C THR A 37 12.29 36.49 2.86
N PRO A 38 12.72 36.97 1.69
CA PRO A 38 12.66 38.41 1.43
C PRO A 38 11.99 38.78 0.10
N ARG A 39 11.46 40.01 0.06
CA ARG A 39 10.56 40.59 -0.96
C ARG A 39 11.21 41.81 -1.64
N GLY A 40 11.11 41.85 -2.98
CA GLY A 40 10.94 43.05 -3.83
C GLY A 40 12.21 43.69 -4.43
N ALA A 41 12.20 44.27 -5.63
CA ALA A 41 11.22 44.34 -6.73
C ALA A 41 11.93 44.99 -7.95
N ASP A 42 11.62 44.57 -9.19
CA ASP A 42 11.81 45.41 -10.38
C ASP A 42 10.79 45.07 -11.49
N ARG A 43 10.17 46.14 -12.00
CA ARG A 43 9.16 46.35 -13.09
C ARG A 43 8.35 45.15 -13.67
N PRO A 44 7.01 45.30 -13.81
CA PRO A 44 6.20 44.29 -14.48
C PRO A 44 6.38 44.33 -16.01
N PRO A 45 6.65 43.20 -16.68
CA PRO A 45 6.45 43.10 -18.12
C PRO A 45 4.95 43.11 -18.44
N VAL A 46 4.59 43.71 -19.58
CA VAL A 46 3.22 43.70 -20.12
C VAL A 46 2.76 42.26 -20.27
N ALA A 47 1.79 41.84 -19.45
CA ALA A 47 1.28 40.48 -19.45
C ALA A 47 0.50 40.20 -20.75
N ASN A 48 0.94 39.19 -21.49
CA ASN A 48 0.12 38.56 -22.52
C ASN A 48 -1.14 38.01 -21.83
N PRO A 49 -2.37 38.42 -22.22
CA PRO A 49 -3.58 38.00 -21.53
C PRO A 49 -3.93 36.51 -21.72
N TYR A 50 -3.21 35.78 -22.59
CA TYR A 50 -3.34 34.33 -22.77
C TYR A 50 -1.98 33.67 -23.09
N PRO A 51 -1.24 33.18 -22.07
CA PRO A 51 -0.59 31.87 -22.22
C PRO A 51 -0.54 31.00 -20.94
N THR A 52 -1.01 31.47 -19.78
CA THR A 52 -0.77 30.78 -18.50
C THR A 52 -1.47 29.43 -18.35
N GLU A 53 -2.62 29.22 -19.00
CA GLU A 53 -3.39 27.98 -18.86
C GLU A 53 -2.76 26.80 -19.63
N CYS A 54 -2.24 27.03 -20.85
CA CYS A 54 -1.49 26.00 -21.58
C CYS A 54 -0.14 25.69 -20.89
N ASP A 55 0.55 26.70 -20.36
CA ASP A 55 1.81 26.50 -19.64
C ASP A 55 1.59 25.74 -18.32
N ALA A 56 0.52 26.04 -17.57
CA ALA A 56 0.15 25.32 -16.36
C ALA A 56 -0.23 23.87 -16.65
N LEU A 57 -1.09 23.62 -17.66
CA LEU A 57 -1.46 22.26 -18.07
C LEU A 57 -0.24 21.45 -18.55
N CYS A 58 0.71 22.09 -19.24
CA CYS A 58 1.96 21.46 -19.65
C CYS A 58 2.92 21.19 -18.48
N GLN A 59 2.97 22.08 -17.47
CA GLN A 59 3.75 21.88 -16.26
C GLN A 59 3.17 20.76 -15.39
N GLU A 60 1.86 20.73 -15.21
CA GLU A 60 1.13 19.65 -14.54
C GLU A 60 1.40 18.31 -15.25
N GLY A 61 1.27 18.27 -16.58
CA GLY A 61 1.57 17.08 -17.38
C GLY A 61 3.02 16.59 -17.23
N ARG A 62 4.00 17.50 -17.11
CA ARG A 62 5.40 17.16 -16.85
C ARG A 62 5.61 16.59 -15.45
N ALA A 63 5.06 17.23 -14.43
CA ALA A 63 5.18 16.79 -13.04
C ALA A 63 4.52 15.42 -12.80
N ILE A 64 3.35 15.19 -13.42
CA ILE A 64 2.68 13.87 -13.40
C ILE A 64 3.58 12.82 -14.05
N ARG A 65 4.19 13.12 -15.20
CA ARG A 65 5.07 12.16 -15.86
C ARG A 65 6.31 11.83 -15.02
N GLU A 66 6.94 12.83 -14.41
CA GLU A 66 8.11 12.64 -13.57
C GLU A 66 7.78 11.78 -12.32
N SER A 67 6.63 12.02 -11.68
CA SER A 67 6.21 11.19 -10.55
C SER A 67 5.93 9.74 -10.96
N TYR A 68 5.38 9.53 -12.17
CA TYR A 68 5.13 8.21 -12.75
C TYR A 68 6.40 7.44 -13.14
N GLU A 69 7.53 8.14 -13.35
CA GLU A 69 8.84 7.53 -13.58
C GLU A 69 9.57 7.24 -12.24
N LYS A 70 9.22 7.97 -11.17
CA LYS A 70 9.88 7.85 -9.85
C LYS A 70 9.23 6.82 -8.93
N TYR A 71 7.90 6.70 -8.97
CA TYR A 71 7.09 5.91 -8.04
C TYR A 71 6.25 4.86 -8.75
N ASP A 72 6.10 3.69 -8.12
CA ASP A 72 5.19 2.64 -8.59
C ASP A 72 3.73 3.01 -8.33
N ILE A 73 3.48 3.74 -7.24
CA ILE A 73 2.17 4.29 -6.85
C ILE A 73 2.33 5.81 -6.64
N PRO A 74 2.20 6.62 -7.69
CA PRO A 74 2.39 8.06 -7.64
C PRO A 74 1.52 8.79 -6.60
N SER A 75 0.25 8.40 -6.42
CA SER A 75 -0.66 9.04 -5.45
C SER A 75 -0.25 8.81 -3.99
N LEU A 76 0.60 7.82 -3.73
CA LEU A 76 1.19 7.54 -2.43
C LEU A 76 2.65 8.02 -2.31
N GLU A 77 3.22 8.57 -3.38
CA GLU A 77 4.66 8.81 -3.49
C GLU A 77 5.49 7.57 -3.11
N ALA A 78 4.98 6.38 -3.46
CA ALA A 78 5.50 5.13 -2.95
C ALA A 78 6.12 4.26 -4.04
N ARG A 79 7.20 3.57 -3.66
CA ARG A 79 7.76 2.44 -4.39
C ARG A 79 7.36 1.14 -3.71
N ILE A 80 7.13 0.11 -4.51
CA ILE A 80 6.84 -1.22 -4.01
C ILE A 80 8.16 -1.95 -3.79
N LEU A 81 8.43 -2.29 -2.54
CA LEU A 81 9.57 -3.11 -2.17
C LEU A 81 9.29 -4.59 -2.41
N ALA A 82 8.09 -5.04 -2.05
CA ALA A 82 7.70 -6.44 -2.20
C ALA A 82 6.19 -6.61 -2.30
N ILE A 83 5.81 -7.69 -2.98
CA ILE A 83 4.46 -8.23 -2.97
C ILE A 83 4.55 -9.68 -2.50
N LYS A 84 3.98 -9.96 -1.35
CA LYS A 84 4.06 -11.25 -0.68
C LYS A 84 2.67 -11.82 -0.47
N MET A 85 2.59 -13.13 -0.29
CA MET A 85 1.34 -13.80 0.00
C MET A 85 1.51 -14.73 1.19
N TYR A 86 0.48 -14.82 2.02
CA TYR A 86 0.40 -15.76 3.13
C TYR A 86 -1.06 -16.19 3.32
N SER A 87 -1.27 -17.32 3.99
CA SER A 87 -2.61 -17.79 4.35
C SER A 87 -2.87 -17.60 5.84
N ALA A 88 -4.09 -17.20 6.17
CA ALA A 88 -4.59 -17.16 7.55
C ALA A 88 -6.12 -17.32 7.56
N SER A 89 -6.70 -17.55 8.73
CA SER A 89 -8.15 -17.40 8.91
C SER A 89 -8.54 -15.92 8.94
N ALA A 90 -9.85 -15.62 8.84
CA ALA A 90 -10.35 -14.24 8.94
C ALA A 90 -10.11 -13.62 10.34
N GLU A 91 -10.06 -14.47 11.37
CA GLU A 91 -9.92 -14.05 12.77
C GLU A 91 -8.45 -13.90 13.18
N GLU A 92 -7.54 -14.59 12.48
CA GLU A 92 -6.11 -14.52 12.72
C GLU A 92 -5.45 -13.44 11.86
N LEU A 93 -5.58 -12.19 12.29
CA LEU A 93 -4.63 -11.17 11.86
C LEU A 93 -3.27 -11.45 12.52
N GLN A 94 -2.48 -12.27 11.86
CA GLN A 94 -1.13 -12.61 12.31
C GLN A 94 -0.28 -11.33 12.41
N THR A 95 0.43 -11.20 13.52
CA THR A 95 1.54 -10.24 13.63
C THR A 95 2.56 -10.53 12.53
N ASN A 96 3.33 -9.53 12.12
CA ASN A 96 4.27 -9.67 11.00
C ASN A 96 5.26 -10.84 11.21
N ALA A 97 5.66 -11.13 12.44
CA ALA A 97 6.56 -12.24 12.79
C ALA A 97 5.91 -13.64 12.69
N ALA A 98 4.59 -13.72 12.83
CA ALA A 98 3.84 -14.97 12.73
C ALA A 98 3.49 -15.33 11.28
N ARG A 99 3.52 -14.36 10.37
CA ARG A 99 3.22 -14.58 8.94
C ARG A 99 4.17 -15.60 8.33
N ARG A 100 3.60 -16.51 7.53
CA ARG A 100 4.34 -17.52 6.76
C ARG A 100 4.09 -17.27 5.29
N TYR A 101 5.03 -16.57 4.67
CA TYR A 101 4.91 -16.23 3.25
C TYR A 101 5.16 -17.44 2.38
N ALA A 102 4.28 -17.67 1.41
CA ALA A 102 4.33 -18.83 0.53
C ALA A 102 3.77 -18.49 -0.86
N ARG A 103 4.11 -19.34 -1.83
CA ARG A 103 3.45 -19.40 -3.15
C ARG A 103 2.76 -20.74 -3.40
N ARG A 104 2.76 -21.61 -2.39
CA ARG A 104 2.12 -22.92 -2.42
C ARG A 104 1.29 -23.06 -1.17
N PHE A 105 0.00 -23.32 -1.35
CA PHE A 105 -0.97 -23.44 -0.28
C PHE A 105 -1.65 -24.80 -0.37
N ASP A 106 -2.00 -25.36 0.77
CA ASP A 106 -2.73 -26.62 0.87
C ASP A 106 -4.23 -26.31 0.80
N GLN A 107 -4.93 -26.89 -0.17
CA GLN A 107 -6.35 -26.65 -0.40
C GLN A 107 -7.15 -26.89 0.89
N SER A 108 -6.94 -28.03 1.55
CA SER A 108 -7.77 -28.49 2.67
C SER A 108 -7.73 -27.57 3.90
N THR A 109 -6.67 -26.77 4.03
CA THR A 109 -6.44 -25.90 5.19
C THR A 109 -6.53 -24.40 4.86
N THR A 110 -6.60 -24.03 3.58
CA THR A 110 -6.59 -22.62 3.17
C THR A 110 -7.98 -22.00 3.26
N SER A 111 -8.14 -21.03 4.17
CA SER A 111 -9.33 -20.17 4.27
C SER A 111 -9.20 -18.93 3.40
N TYR A 112 -8.23 -18.07 3.73
CA TYR A 112 -7.92 -16.85 3.00
C TYR A 112 -6.46 -16.86 2.55
N ILE A 113 -6.23 -16.31 1.37
CA ILE A 113 -4.90 -15.93 0.91
C ILE A 113 -4.86 -14.41 0.89
N PHE A 114 -3.89 -13.85 1.61
CA PHE A 114 -3.65 -12.43 1.73
C PHE A 114 -2.57 -11.99 0.74
N VAL A 115 -2.80 -10.85 0.08
CA VAL A 115 -1.73 -10.09 -0.58
C VAL A 115 -1.23 -9.04 0.40
N GLU A 116 0.08 -9.01 0.62
CA GLU A 116 0.77 -7.97 1.37
C GLU A 116 1.65 -7.15 0.44
N LEU A 117 1.56 -5.83 0.56
CA LEU A 117 2.46 -4.87 -0.10
C LEU A 117 3.39 -4.27 0.96
N ASP A 118 4.68 -4.30 0.67
CA ASP A 118 5.68 -3.50 1.38
C ASP A 118 5.97 -2.26 0.54
N LEU A 119 5.69 -1.09 1.10
CA LEU A 119 5.83 0.20 0.43
C LEU A 119 6.93 1.01 1.11
N HIS A 120 7.76 1.66 0.31
CA HIS A 120 8.68 2.69 0.77
C HIS A 120 8.26 4.03 0.18
N HIS A 121 8.21 5.07 1.01
CA HIS A 121 7.84 6.42 0.61
C HIS A 121 8.66 7.45 1.40
N PRO A 122 9.15 8.52 0.76
CA PRO A 122 9.89 9.55 1.47
C PRO A 122 8.91 10.45 2.22
N HIS A 123 8.85 10.32 3.55
CA HIS A 123 8.14 11.19 4.51
C HIS A 123 7.20 12.22 3.86
N PRO A 124 5.96 11.81 3.49
CA PRO A 124 5.08 12.71 2.79
C PRO A 124 4.74 13.91 3.68
N SER A 125 4.60 15.09 3.08
CA SER A 125 4.26 16.33 3.79
C SER A 125 2.81 16.37 4.28
N GLY A 126 1.99 15.39 3.88
CA GLY A 126 0.58 15.29 4.21
C GLY A 126 0.08 13.85 4.20
N ASN A 127 -1.20 13.66 4.55
CA ASN A 127 -1.85 12.36 4.45
C ASN A 127 -2.07 12.00 2.98
N LEU A 128 -1.58 10.85 2.57
CA LEU A 128 -1.80 10.30 1.23
C LEU A 128 -2.73 9.10 1.30
N ALA A 129 -3.50 8.88 0.25
CA ALA A 129 -4.37 7.71 0.14
C ALA A 129 -4.50 7.25 -1.30
N ALA A 130 -4.55 5.93 -1.48
CA ALA A 130 -4.77 5.31 -2.78
C ALA A 130 -5.59 4.04 -2.63
N ASP A 131 -6.44 3.79 -3.61
CA ASP A 131 -7.16 2.53 -3.72
C ASP A 131 -6.29 1.51 -4.44
N ILE A 132 -6.03 0.41 -3.74
CA ILE A 132 -5.37 -0.77 -4.30
C ILE A 132 -6.47 -1.75 -4.68
N ARG A 133 -6.41 -2.23 -5.91
CA ARG A 133 -7.27 -3.30 -6.42
C ARG A 133 -6.39 -4.48 -6.76
N CYS A 134 -6.75 -5.68 -6.32
CA CYS A 134 -6.10 -6.91 -6.74
C CYS A 134 -7.13 -7.89 -7.30
N SER A 135 -6.66 -8.83 -8.12
CA SER A 135 -7.45 -9.96 -8.56
C SER A 135 -6.65 -11.25 -8.46
N TYR A 136 -7.35 -12.31 -8.09
CA TYR A 136 -6.91 -13.68 -8.31
C TYR A 136 -7.59 -14.21 -9.56
N THR A 137 -6.82 -14.47 -10.61
CA THR A 137 -7.32 -15.22 -11.77
C THR A 137 -7.20 -16.71 -11.45
N PHE A 138 -8.36 -17.37 -11.42
CA PHE A 138 -8.50 -18.79 -11.12
C PHE A 138 -7.96 -19.68 -12.24
N PRO A 139 -7.76 -20.98 -11.97
CA PRO A 139 -7.23 -21.92 -12.97
C PRO A 139 -8.07 -22.05 -14.25
N ASP A 140 -9.38 -21.80 -14.17
CA ASP A 140 -10.32 -21.78 -15.30
C ASP A 140 -10.37 -20.42 -16.02
N GLY A 141 -9.61 -19.43 -15.54
CA GLY A 141 -9.48 -18.10 -16.12
C GLY A 141 -10.41 -17.03 -15.54
N HIS A 142 -11.35 -17.36 -14.65
CA HIS A 142 -12.22 -16.32 -14.08
C HIS A 142 -11.46 -15.46 -13.05
N PRO A 143 -11.63 -14.13 -13.02
CA PRO A 143 -11.01 -13.27 -12.03
C PRO A 143 -11.94 -13.04 -10.83
N GLU A 144 -11.41 -13.16 -9.62
CA GLU A 144 -12.02 -12.64 -8.41
C GLU A 144 -11.27 -11.41 -7.94
N THR A 145 -11.99 -10.30 -7.73
CA THR A 145 -11.40 -8.98 -7.46
C THR A 145 -11.70 -8.53 -6.04
N PHE A 146 -10.73 -7.89 -5.40
CA PHE A 146 -10.86 -7.28 -4.10
C PHE A 146 -10.05 -5.98 -4.03
N SER A 147 -10.47 -5.04 -3.19
CA SER A 147 -9.83 -3.74 -3.07
C SER A 147 -9.80 -3.22 -1.63
N TRP A 148 -8.86 -2.31 -1.37
CA TRP A 148 -8.77 -1.58 -0.12
C TRP A 148 -8.05 -0.25 -0.31
N THR A 149 -8.37 0.72 0.53
CA THR A 149 -7.68 2.01 0.58
C THR A 149 -6.46 1.90 1.49
N VAL A 150 -5.29 2.18 0.95
CA VAL A 150 -4.05 2.40 1.70
C VAL A 150 -3.98 3.85 2.10
N ARG A 151 -3.58 4.13 3.34
CA ARG A 151 -3.34 5.47 3.85
C ARG A 151 -1.92 5.55 4.38
N ILE A 152 -1.21 6.61 4.03
CA ILE A 152 0.11 6.93 4.53
C ILE A 152 0.00 8.26 5.28
N GLU A 153 0.50 8.25 6.51
CA GLU A 153 0.55 9.45 7.34
C GLU A 153 1.89 10.17 7.19
N PRO A 154 1.94 11.48 7.50
CA PRO A 154 3.19 12.20 7.59
C PRO A 154 4.18 11.48 8.50
N GLN A 155 5.48 11.57 8.16
CA GLN A 155 6.59 10.99 8.92
C GLN A 155 6.72 9.46 8.89
N TRP A 156 5.81 8.73 8.23
CA TRP A 156 6.08 7.33 7.91
C TRP A 156 7.10 7.27 6.76
N ASP A 157 7.94 6.24 6.75
CA ASP A 157 8.95 5.97 5.71
C ASP A 157 8.68 4.63 5.00
N GLU A 158 8.05 3.70 5.71
CA GLU A 158 7.61 2.43 5.18
C GLU A 158 6.17 2.12 5.60
N THR A 159 5.47 1.33 4.80
CA THR A 159 4.12 0.87 5.11
C THR A 159 3.92 -0.55 4.63
N GLN A 160 3.48 -1.42 5.54
CA GLN A 160 3.03 -2.77 5.20
C GLN A 160 1.51 -2.80 5.25
N THR A 161 0.88 -3.23 4.17
CA THR A 161 -0.58 -3.29 4.07
C THR A 161 -1.00 -4.61 3.46
N THR A 162 -2.12 -5.16 3.93
CA THR A 162 -2.57 -6.50 3.56
C THR A 162 -4.06 -6.54 3.30
N ARG A 163 -4.47 -7.37 2.35
CA ARG A 163 -5.88 -7.70 2.12
C ARG A 163 -6.03 -9.15 1.68
N GLY A 164 -6.93 -9.84 2.36
CA GLY A 164 -7.30 -11.22 2.08
C GLY A 164 -8.54 -11.34 1.21
N TRP A 165 -8.58 -12.41 0.43
CA TRP A 165 -9.78 -12.94 -0.22
C TRP A 165 -9.83 -14.45 0.03
N GLY A 166 -11.03 -14.99 0.19
CA GLY A 166 -11.24 -16.39 0.54
C GLY A 166 -12.57 -16.64 1.24
N SER A 167 -12.62 -17.71 2.03
CA SER A 167 -13.80 -18.15 2.77
C SER A 167 -13.46 -18.44 4.23
N SER A 168 -14.40 -18.22 5.14
CA SER A 168 -14.29 -18.67 6.53
C SER A 168 -14.25 -20.19 6.67
N THR A 169 -14.73 -20.93 5.66
CA THR A 169 -14.60 -22.39 5.58
C THR A 169 -13.34 -22.76 4.78
N PRO A 170 -12.32 -23.39 5.41
CA PRO A 170 -11.14 -23.87 4.70
C PRO A 170 -11.48 -24.77 3.50
N GLY A 171 -10.71 -24.64 2.42
CA GLY A 171 -10.81 -25.48 1.22
C GLY A 171 -11.98 -25.20 0.28
N LEU A 172 -12.84 -24.24 0.62
CA LEU A 172 -13.98 -23.89 -0.22
C LEU A 172 -13.63 -22.90 -1.34
N ALA A 173 -12.86 -21.86 -1.00
CA ALA A 173 -12.64 -20.73 -1.91
C ALA A 173 -11.61 -20.98 -3.02
N PHE A 174 -10.73 -21.97 -2.83
CA PHE A 174 -9.59 -22.18 -3.71
C PHE A 174 -9.51 -23.63 -4.19
N PRO A 175 -10.13 -23.97 -5.33
CA PRO A 175 -9.84 -25.22 -6.03
C PRO A 175 -8.34 -25.41 -6.30
N ALA A 176 -7.89 -26.66 -6.36
CA ALA A 176 -6.50 -26.95 -6.73
C ALA A 176 -6.17 -26.39 -8.13
N GLY A 177 -4.99 -25.79 -8.27
CA GLY A 177 -4.51 -25.24 -9.53
C GLY A 177 -3.56 -24.07 -9.36
N THR A 178 -3.20 -23.46 -10.50
CA THR A 178 -2.32 -22.29 -10.54
C THR A 178 -3.15 -21.03 -10.72
N TYR A 179 -2.91 -20.07 -9.85
CA TYR A 179 -3.58 -18.77 -9.82
C TYR A 179 -2.62 -17.68 -10.27
N ARG A 180 -3.14 -16.69 -10.99
CA ARG A 180 -2.40 -15.45 -11.28
C ARG A 180 -2.88 -14.36 -10.34
N VAL A 181 -1.93 -13.60 -9.80
CA VAL A 181 -2.21 -12.40 -9.01
C VAL A 181 -1.88 -11.18 -9.84
N THR A 182 -2.82 -10.25 -9.92
CA THR A 182 -2.58 -8.95 -10.52
C THR A 182 -3.14 -7.88 -9.61
N CYS A 183 -2.34 -6.87 -9.29
CA CYS A 183 -2.76 -5.70 -8.54
C CYS A 183 -2.55 -4.44 -9.35
N TRP A 184 -3.39 -3.45 -9.06
CA TRP A 184 -3.42 -2.15 -9.67
C TRP A 184 -3.49 -1.05 -8.62
N ALA A 185 -2.83 0.06 -8.92
CA ALA A 185 -2.97 1.34 -8.25
C ALA A 185 -2.83 2.44 -9.31
N ASP A 186 -3.54 3.56 -9.15
CA ASP A 186 -3.51 4.70 -10.08
C ASP A 186 -3.73 4.30 -11.55
N GLY A 187 -4.59 3.29 -11.79
CA GLY A 187 -4.87 2.78 -13.13
C GLY A 187 -3.74 1.94 -13.78
N ARG A 188 -2.63 1.68 -13.07
CA ARG A 188 -1.47 0.93 -13.57
C ARG A 188 -1.39 -0.44 -12.91
N VAL A 189 -0.84 -1.43 -13.61
CA VAL A 189 -0.48 -2.72 -12.99
C VAL A 189 0.76 -2.52 -12.14
N ILE A 190 0.68 -2.90 -10.87
CA ILE A 190 1.77 -2.75 -9.89
C ILE A 190 2.38 -4.10 -9.46
N THR A 191 1.96 -5.18 -10.11
CA THR A 191 2.42 -6.55 -9.82
C THR A 191 3.33 -7.06 -10.93
N GLN A 192 4.49 -7.59 -10.56
CA GLN A 192 5.43 -8.22 -11.49
C GLN A 192 5.04 -9.68 -11.79
N GLY A 193 3.83 -9.91 -12.33
CA GLY A 193 3.44 -11.22 -12.88
C GLY A 193 3.36 -12.38 -11.88
N GLY A 194 2.90 -12.12 -10.64
CA GLY A 194 2.86 -13.12 -9.57
C GLY A 194 1.92 -14.29 -9.85
N THR A 195 2.35 -15.49 -9.47
CA THR A 195 1.50 -16.68 -9.37
C THR A 195 1.61 -17.34 -8.00
N PHE A 196 0.58 -18.08 -7.63
CA PHE A 196 0.61 -19.05 -6.54
C PHE A 196 -0.10 -20.34 -6.97
N VAL A 197 0.16 -21.41 -6.24
CA VAL A 197 -0.42 -22.73 -6.49
C VAL A 197 -1.19 -23.18 -5.26
N VAL A 198 -2.36 -23.75 -5.47
CA VAL A 198 -3.14 -24.46 -4.45
C VAL A 198 -3.16 -25.93 -4.85
N ARG A 199 -2.89 -26.83 -3.90
CA ARG A 199 -2.79 -28.28 -4.14
C ARG A 199 -3.41 -29.08 -3.01
#